data_AF-A0A8T5UF03-F1
#
_entry.id   AF-A0A8T5UF03-F1
#
_cell.length_a   1.000
_cell.length_b   1.000
_cell.length_c   1.000
_cell.angle_alpha   90.00
_cell.angle_beta   90.00
_cell.angle_gamma   90.00
#
_symmetry.space_group_name_H-M   'P 1'
#
loop_
_entity.id
_entity.type
_entity.pdbx_description
1 polymer ?
#
loop_
_entity_poly.entity_id
_entity_poly.type
_entity_poly.pdbx_seq_one_letter_code
_entity_poly.pdbx_strand_id
1 'polypeptide(L)'
;MINYSDGNGNQYIIEQGTIEYNPVKPKFSSSGIYNGGEHRKRKLTSHQYDEIASIIKEAITNKPSHIKNRVKMSGVISIQEEITVRSFILNPKSEELKKIDKILQEIIKK
;
A
#
# COMPACT_ATOMS: atom_id res chain seq x y z
N MET A 1 -7.19 8.33 6.88
CA MET A 1 -6.96 7.76 5.53
C MET A 1 -5.63 7.02 5.52
N ILE A 2 -5.56 5.86 4.86
CA ILE A 2 -4.32 5.09 4.71
C ILE A 2 -3.90 5.16 3.24
N ASN A 3 -2.69 5.65 2.98
CA ASN A 3 -2.04 5.57 1.69
C ASN A 3 -0.97 4.49 1.73
N TYR A 4 -0.93 3.66 0.71
CA TYR A 4 0.08 2.61 0.58
C TYR A 4 0.69 2.62 -0.81
N SER A 5 2.02 2.60 -0.89
CA SER A 5 2.76 2.36 -2.12
C SER A 5 3.38 0.97 -2.06
N ASP A 6 3.10 0.14 -3.06
CA ASP A 6 3.75 -1.16 -3.18
C ASP A 6 5.21 -1.04 -3.67
N GLY A 7 5.89 -2.18 -3.76
CA GLY A 7 7.29 -2.26 -4.21
C GLY A 7 7.54 -1.80 -5.65
N ASN A 8 6.50 -1.75 -6.49
CA ASN A 8 6.55 -1.24 -7.86
C ASN A 8 6.13 0.24 -7.96
N GLY A 9 5.72 0.84 -6.85
CA GLY A 9 5.27 2.22 -6.78
C GLY A 9 3.79 2.40 -7.10
N ASN A 10 3.00 1.33 -7.27
CA ASN A 10 1.56 1.49 -7.42
C ASN A 10 0.96 1.96 -6.09
N GLN A 11 0.02 2.87 -6.16
CA GLN A 11 -0.56 3.50 -5.00
C GLN A 11 -1.95 2.95 -4.71
N TYR A 12 -2.23 2.77 -3.43
CA TYR A 12 -3.53 2.38 -2.89
C TYR A 12 -3.95 3.47 -1.90
N ILE A 13 -5.12 4.05 -2.13
CA ILE A 13 -5.77 5.00 -1.22
C ILE A 13 -6.93 4.25 -0.56
N ILE A 14 -6.86 4.08 0.76
CA ILE A 14 -7.81 3.31 1.54
C ILE A 14 -8.51 4.25 2.52
N GLU A 15 -9.82 4.35 2.36
CA GLU A 15 -10.73 5.14 3.18
C GLU A 15 -11.85 4.25 3.73
N GLN A 16 -12.56 4.73 4.73
CA GLN A 16 -13.74 4.01 5.22
C GLN A 16 -14.76 3.88 4.09
N GLY A 17 -14.99 2.65 3.65
CA GLY A 17 -15.95 2.32 2.60
C GLY A 17 -15.41 2.33 1.17
N THR A 18 -14.17 2.75 0.90
CA THR A 18 -13.58 2.67 -0.44
C THR A 18 -12.09 2.36 -0.48
N ILE A 19 -11.67 1.70 -1.56
CA ILE A 19 -10.27 1.54 -1.95
C ILE A 19 -10.10 2.00 -3.39
N GLU A 20 -9.04 2.76 -3.63
CA GLU A 20 -8.66 3.26 -4.94
C GLU A 20 -7.23 2.83 -5.27
N TYR A 21 -7.04 2.23 -6.43
CA TYR A 21 -5.78 1.76 -6.97
C TYR A 21 -5.35 2.64 -8.13
N ASN A 22 -4.22 3.30 -7.94
CA ASN A 22 -3.55 4.20 -8.87
C ASN A 22 -2.25 3.53 -9.36
N PRO A 23 -2.29 2.77 -10.47
CA PRO A 23 -1.12 2.09 -10.98
C PRO A 23 -0.11 3.06 -11.58
N VAL A 24 1.17 2.71 -11.48
CA VAL A 24 2.23 3.37 -12.24
C VAL A 24 2.07 3.01 -13.71
N LYS A 25 1.97 4.02 -14.57
CA LYS A 25 2.00 3.84 -16.02
C LYS A 25 3.45 3.85 -16.54
N PRO A 26 3.75 3.23 -17.69
CA PRO A 26 5.11 3.12 -18.23
C PRO A 26 5.89 4.43 -18.26
N LYS A 27 5.21 5.53 -18.65
CA LYS A 27 5.80 6.88 -18.73
C LYS A 27 6.36 7.42 -17.40
N PHE A 28 5.89 6.86 -16.28
CA PHE A 28 6.30 7.25 -14.92
C PHE A 28 7.08 6.15 -14.21
N SER A 29 7.33 5.02 -14.89
CA SER A 29 8.12 3.94 -14.33
C SER A 29 9.61 4.18 -14.54
N SER A 30 10.44 3.85 -13.55
CA SER A 30 11.90 3.98 -13.67
C SER A 30 12.50 3.11 -14.78
N SER A 31 11.81 2.04 -15.19
CA SER A 31 12.23 1.16 -16.28
C SER A 31 11.68 1.59 -17.65
N GLY A 32 10.75 2.55 -17.71
CA GLY A 32 10.04 2.95 -18.92
C GLY A 32 9.07 1.90 -19.49
N ILE A 33 9.07 0.68 -18.97
CA ILE A 33 8.31 -0.47 -19.51
C ILE A 33 7.28 -1.04 -18.53
N TYR A 34 7.40 -0.74 -17.23
CA TYR A 34 6.49 -1.30 -16.24
C TYR A 34 5.09 -0.69 -16.37
N ASN A 35 4.07 -1.53 -16.41
CA ASN A 35 2.68 -1.12 -16.40
C ASN A 35 1.95 -1.79 -15.22
N GLY A 36 1.53 -0.98 -14.25
CA GLY A 36 0.76 -1.44 -13.09
C GLY A 36 -0.69 -1.82 -13.41
N GLY A 37 -1.12 -1.68 -14.67
CA GLY A 37 -2.46 -1.99 -15.13
C GLY A 37 -3.37 -0.77 -15.13
N GLU A 38 -4.67 -1.01 -14.99
CA GLU A 38 -5.69 0.05 -15.03
C GLU A 38 -6.06 0.57 -13.65
N HIS A 39 -6.42 1.85 -13.62
CA HIS A 39 -7.00 2.49 -12.44
C HIS A 39 -8.27 1.75 -12.01
N ARG A 40 -8.44 1.54 -10.71
CA ARG A 40 -9.63 0.87 -10.16
C ARG A 40 -10.07 1.56 -8.88
N LYS A 41 -11.37 1.76 -8.72
CA LYS A 41 -11.98 2.20 -7.46
C LYS A 41 -13.09 1.23 -7.08
N ARG A 42 -13.12 0.83 -5.81
CA ARG A 42 -14.10 -0.14 -5.30
C ARG A 42 -14.62 0.27 -3.94
N LYS A 43 -15.83 -0.19 -3.65
CA LYS A 43 -16.40 -0.11 -2.30
C LYS A 43 -15.75 -1.19 -1.42
N LEU A 44 -15.44 -0.82 -0.19
CA LEU A 44 -15.03 -1.73 0.87
C LEU A 44 -16.23 -1.96 1.79
N THR A 45 -16.40 -3.20 2.25
CA THR A 45 -17.21 -3.45 3.44
C THR A 45 -16.44 -3.03 4.69
N SER A 46 -17.14 -2.77 5.79
CA SER A 46 -16.49 -2.46 7.08
C SER A 46 -15.50 -3.56 7.49
N HIS A 47 -15.88 -4.84 7.30
CA HIS A 47 -15.00 -5.97 7.57
C HIS A 47 -13.71 -5.91 6.73
N GLN A 48 -13.78 -5.60 5.44
CA GLN A 48 -12.58 -5.51 4.61
C GLN A 48 -11.69 -4.35 5.03
N TYR A 49 -12.27 -3.21 5.40
CA TYR A 49 -11.53 -2.08 5.93
C TYR A 49 -10.81 -2.44 7.23
N ASP A 50 -11.51 -3.09 8.16
CA ASP A 50 -10.95 -3.49 9.47
C ASP A 50 -9.82 -4.51 9.31
N GLU A 51 -9.97 -5.45 8.37
CA GLU A 51 -8.92 -6.42 8.03
C GLU A 51 -7.66 -5.72 7.49
N ILE A 52 -7.80 -4.82 6.52
CA ILE A 52 -6.69 -4.02 6.00
C ILE A 52 -6.05 -3.19 7.11
N ALA A 53 -6.86 -2.50 7.90
CA ALA A 53 -6.39 -1.63 8.98
C ALA A 53 -5.61 -2.42 10.05
N SER A 54 -6.06 -3.64 10.37
CA SER A 54 -5.37 -4.53 11.30
C SER A 54 -3.99 -4.95 10.78
N ILE A 55 -3.90 -5.37 9.52
CA ILE A 55 -2.62 -5.75 8.89
C ILE A 55 -1.66 -4.55 8.81
N ILE A 56 -2.17 -3.37 8.43
CA ILE A 56 -1.38 -2.13 8.42
C ILE A 56 -0.88 -1.80 9.83
N LYS A 57 -1.74 -1.95 10.85
CA LYS A 57 -1.39 -1.71 12.25
C LYS A 57 -0.29 -2.67 12.73
N GLU A 58 -0.38 -3.96 12.40
CA GLU A 58 0.68 -4.93 12.66
C GLU A 58 2.00 -4.45 12.01
N ALA A 59 1.95 -4.07 10.73
CA ALA A 59 3.12 -3.61 9.98
C ALA A 59 3.80 -2.36 10.56
N ILE A 60 3.04 -1.36 11.01
CA ILE A 60 3.62 -0.15 11.62
C ILE A 60 4.17 -0.41 13.04
N THR A 61 3.71 -1.45 13.74
CA THR A 61 4.21 -1.79 15.07
C THR A 61 5.47 -2.66 15.03
N ASN A 62 5.65 -3.45 13.95
CA ASN A 62 6.82 -4.32 13.79
C ASN A 62 8.07 -3.56 13.28
N LYS A 63 8.80 -2.92 14.20
CA LYS A 63 10.00 -2.14 13.89
C LYS A 63 11.09 -2.90 13.09
N PRO A 64 11.39 -4.19 13.36
CA PRO A 64 12.30 -4.99 12.52
C PRO A 64 11.99 -4.98 11.02
N SER A 65 10.72 -4.82 10.65
CA SER A 65 10.29 -4.79 9.26
C SER A 65 10.49 -3.42 8.60
N HIS A 66 11.00 -2.43 9.32
CA HIS A 66 11.18 -1.07 8.82
C HIS A 66 12.62 -0.82 8.35
N ILE A 67 12.75 0.04 7.35
CA ILE A 67 14.04 0.57 6.89
C ILE A 67 14.01 2.08 6.89
N LYS A 68 15.19 2.72 7.01
CA LYS A 68 15.28 4.19 7.07
C LYS A 68 15.11 4.85 5.71
N ASN A 69 15.67 4.25 4.67
CA ASN A 69 15.69 4.81 3.32
C ASN A 69 14.92 3.90 2.37
N ARG A 70 14.15 4.51 1.47
CA ARG A 70 13.44 3.76 0.42
C ARG A 70 14.45 3.09 -0.51
N VAL A 71 14.21 1.81 -0.80
CA VAL A 71 14.96 1.02 -1.79
C VAL A 71 14.00 0.42 -2.81
N LYS A 72 14.50 -0.12 -3.92
CA LYS A 72 13.64 -0.85 -4.88
C LYS A 72 12.88 -1.96 -4.15
N MET A 73 11.62 -2.16 -4.53
CA MET A 73 10.72 -3.14 -3.93
C MET A 73 10.30 -2.86 -2.48
N SER A 74 10.68 -1.72 -1.89
CA SER A 74 10.16 -1.33 -0.57
C SER A 74 8.74 -0.78 -0.68
N GLY A 75 7.90 -1.15 0.28
CA GLY A 75 6.58 -0.54 0.43
C GLY A 75 6.63 0.69 1.32
N VAL A 76 5.68 1.59 1.14
CA VAL A 76 5.52 2.77 2.01
C VAL A 76 4.09 2.83 2.50
N ILE A 77 3.91 2.84 3.81
CA ILE A 77 2.64 3.13 4.46
C ILE A 77 2.67 4.59 4.90
N SER A 78 1.66 5.36 4.53
CA SER A 78 1.45 6.73 5.02
C SER A 78 0.05 6.83 5.64
N ILE A 79 0.00 7.10 6.94
CA ILE A 79 -1.24 7.26 7.69
C ILE A 79 -1.48 8.77 7.86
N GLN A 80 -2.62 9.24 7.36
CA GLN A 80 -3.05 10.62 7.54
C GLN A 80 -4.13 10.69 8.63
N GLU A 81 -3.81 11.43 9.69
CA GLU A 81 -4.66 11.75 10.84
C GLU A 81 -4.75 13.26 10.97
N GLU A 82 -5.93 13.83 10.65
CA GLU A 82 -6.28 15.27 10.69
C GLU A 82 -5.23 16.21 10.08
N ILE A 83 -4.17 16.53 10.85
CA ILE A 83 -3.12 17.51 10.53
C ILE A 83 -1.74 16.86 10.35
N THR A 84 -1.60 15.57 10.69
CA THR A 84 -0.32 14.86 10.69
C THR A 84 -0.31 13.70 9.70
N VAL A 85 0.83 13.54 9.04
CA VAL A 85 1.11 12.39 8.18
C VAL A 85 2.29 11.64 8.77
N ARG A 86 2.09 10.37 9.11
CA ARG A 86 3.16 9.47 9.56
C ARG A 86 3.45 8.48 8.45
N SER A 87 4.72 8.33 8.09
CA SER A 87 5.15 7.42 7.05
C SER A 87 6.11 6.36 7.58
N PHE A 88 5.93 5.13 7.12
CA PHE A 88 6.71 3.96 7.49
C PHE A 88 7.17 3.25 6.21
N ILE A 89 8.47 2.98 6.10
CA ILE A 89 9.04 2.30 4.93
C ILE A 89 9.29 0.85 5.32
N LEU A 90 8.68 -0.08 4.58
CA LEU A 90 8.79 -1.51 4.81
C LEU A 90 9.97 -2.10 4.02
N ASN A 91 10.70 -2.99 4.69
CA ASN A 91 11.77 -3.78 4.07
C ASN A 91 11.18 -4.66 2.94
N PRO A 92 11.80 -4.71 1.75
CA PRO A 92 11.37 -5.60 0.65
C PRO A 92 11.23 -7.08 1.03
N LYS A 93 11.96 -7.52 2.07
CA LYS A 93 11.96 -8.91 2.54
C LYS A 93 11.01 -9.15 3.72
N SER A 94 10.27 -8.14 4.18
CA SER A 94 9.37 -8.31 5.32
C SER A 94 8.13 -9.12 4.93
N GLU A 95 7.64 -9.93 5.87
CA GLU A 95 6.41 -10.68 5.67
C GLU A 95 5.19 -9.75 5.67
N GLU A 96 5.26 -8.63 6.37
CA GLU A 96 4.21 -7.61 6.43
C GLU A 96 3.96 -6.98 5.05
N LEU A 97 5.03 -6.69 4.30
CA LEU A 97 4.91 -6.18 2.93
C LEU A 97 4.14 -7.17 2.05
N LYS A 98 4.52 -8.46 2.11
CA LYS A 98 3.88 -9.52 1.33
C LYS A 98 2.41 -9.70 1.71
N LYS A 99 2.09 -9.65 3.00
CA LYS A 99 0.72 -9.74 3.52
C LYS A 99 -0.14 -8.58 2.96
N ILE A 100 0.35 -7.35 3.03
CA ILE A 100 -0.35 -6.16 2.54
C ILE A 100 -0.56 -6.24 1.03
N ASP A 101 0.50 -6.53 0.26
CA ASP A 101 0.40 -6.63 -1.21
C ASP A 101 -0.62 -7.69 -1.63
N LYS A 102 -0.65 -8.84 -0.94
CA LYS A 102 -1.58 -9.91 -1.24
C LYS A 102 -3.03 -9.49 -1.02
N ILE A 103 -3.38 -8.98 0.16
CA ILE A 103 -4.77 -8.65 0.49
C ILE A 103 -5.30 -7.50 -0.39
N LEU A 104 -4.48 -6.48 -0.65
CA LEU A 104 -4.90 -5.35 -1.48
C LEU A 104 -5.09 -5.76 -2.94
N GLN A 105 -4.23 -6.62 -3.48
CA GLN A 105 -4.42 -7.16 -4.83
C GLN A 105 -5.66 -8.04 -4.93
N GLU A 106 -5.95 -8.89 -3.94
CA GLU A 106 -7.16 -9.71 -3.93
C GLU A 106 -8.43 -8.85 -3.95
N ILE A 107 -8.45 -7.78 -3.15
CA ILE A 107 -9.57 -6.83 -3.08
C ILE A 107 -9.73 -6.03 -4.38
N ILE A 108 -8.64 -5.67 -5.06
CA ILE A 108 -8.66 -4.90 -6.32
C ILE A 108 -8.88 -5.77 -7.56
N LYS A 109 -8.61 -7.08 -7.49
CA LYS A 109 -8.83 -8.02 -8.61
C LYS A 109 -10.26 -8.54 -8.73
N LYS A 110 -10.98 -8.77 -7.61
CA LYS A 110 -12.39 -9.26 -7.51
C LYS A 110 -13.44 -8.39 -8.23
#